data_AF-A0A9D8XNS4-F1
#
_entry.id   AF-A0A9D8XNS4-F1
#
_cell.length_a   1.000
_cell.length_b   1.000
_cell.length_c   1.000
_cell.angle_alpha   90.00
_cell.angle_beta   90.00
_cell.angle_gamma   90.00
#
_symmetry.space_group_name_H-M   'P 1'
#
loop_
_entity.id
_entity.type
_entity.pdbx_description
1 polymer ?
#
loop_
_entity_poly.entity_id
_entity_poly.type
_entity_poly.pdbx_seq_one_letter_code
_entity_poly.pdbx_strand_id
1 'polypeptide(L)'
;MITMNNENAIIRKIRNCQIISIKWNDYKALYQINTKAIENYILTQLRGMYINKDSGHRIHITRKSVKVLHHDAENEIHLKSIVLIPTMIENAIFIGEMCNEKAKHKFDSFRYYIIGIQIDNIDYTVKLVAGVKGQECYYDHSLTQIQKNDLIDQMDLVNAQVYDHKIVCSASKDKRLLSILQKIFKKTHAEKNTNTLAKPSKSSSHTTAF
;
A
#
# COMPACT_ATOMS: atom_id res chain seq x y z
N MET A 1 -16.87 -22.43 9.69
CA MET A 1 -16.54 -21.20 8.93
C MET A 1 -15.17 -20.75 9.40
N ILE A 2 -14.11 -20.84 8.58
CA ILE A 2 -12.76 -20.44 9.01
C ILE A 2 -12.72 -18.90 9.01
N THR A 3 -12.62 -18.29 10.19
CA THR A 3 -12.41 -16.85 10.34
C THR A 3 -11.05 -16.52 9.73
N MET A 4 -11.02 -15.89 8.54
CA MET A 4 -9.77 -15.36 7.99
C MET A 4 -9.28 -14.24 8.90
N ASN A 5 -8.07 -14.36 9.45
CA ASN A 5 -7.48 -13.24 10.17
C ASN A 5 -7.16 -12.08 9.20
N ASN A 6 -7.12 -10.86 9.73
CA ASN A 6 -7.08 -9.61 8.99
C ASN A 6 -5.91 -9.53 8.00
N GLU A 7 -4.73 -10.06 8.36
CA GLU A 7 -3.53 -10.03 7.53
C GLU A 7 -3.66 -10.91 6.26
N ASN A 8 -4.26 -12.10 6.38
CA ASN A 8 -4.57 -12.94 5.23
C ASN A 8 -5.62 -12.28 4.31
N ALA A 9 -6.59 -11.58 4.92
CA ALA A 9 -7.57 -10.81 4.17
C ALA A 9 -6.92 -9.64 3.41
N ILE A 10 -5.94 -8.95 4.00
CA ILE A 10 -5.17 -7.89 3.35
C ILE A 10 -4.39 -8.44 2.15
N ILE A 11 -3.62 -9.53 2.29
CA ILE A 11 -2.86 -10.12 1.16
C ILE A 11 -3.81 -10.48 0.01
N ARG A 12 -4.96 -11.09 0.32
CA ARG A 12 -5.99 -11.43 -0.68
C ARG A 12 -6.58 -10.19 -1.35
N LYS A 13 -6.84 -9.12 -0.59
CA LYS A 13 -7.30 -7.84 -1.14
C LYS A 13 -6.25 -7.24 -2.07
N ILE A 14 -4.97 -7.27 -1.69
CA ILE A 14 -3.88 -6.78 -2.54
C ILE A 14 -3.85 -7.58 -3.84
N ARG A 15 -3.84 -8.92 -3.80
CA ARG A 15 -3.81 -9.76 -5.02
C ARG A 15 -4.98 -9.48 -5.98
N ASN A 16 -6.17 -9.24 -5.44
CA ASN A 16 -7.40 -9.05 -6.24
C ASN A 16 -7.71 -7.57 -6.55
N CYS A 17 -6.98 -6.62 -5.97
CA CYS A 17 -7.22 -5.20 -6.22
C CYS A 17 -6.99 -4.88 -7.71
N GLN A 18 -7.87 -4.04 -8.27
CA GLN A 18 -7.81 -3.64 -9.67
C GLN A 18 -6.50 -2.92 -9.99
N ILE A 19 -5.97 -3.19 -11.19
CA ILE A 19 -4.87 -2.41 -11.78
C ILE A 19 -5.48 -1.23 -12.54
N ILE A 20 -5.02 -0.02 -12.25
CA ILE A 20 -5.42 1.18 -12.99
C ILE A 20 -4.47 1.34 -14.17
N SER A 21 -4.96 1.22 -15.40
CA SER A 21 -4.17 1.45 -16.62
C SER A 21 -4.39 2.88 -17.13
N ILE A 22 -3.30 3.58 -17.43
CA ILE A 22 -3.31 4.91 -18.04
C ILE A 22 -2.28 5.00 -19.17
N LYS A 23 -2.50 5.96 -20.07
CA LYS A 23 -1.50 6.30 -21.08
C LYS A 23 -0.58 7.38 -20.52
N TRP A 24 0.69 7.33 -20.91
CA TRP A 24 1.72 8.27 -20.47
C TRP A 24 1.37 9.73 -20.74
N ASN A 25 0.53 10.01 -21.73
CA ASN A 25 0.18 11.36 -22.17
C ASN A 25 -1.11 11.91 -21.56
N ASP A 26 -1.81 11.18 -20.70
CA ASP A 26 -3.12 11.60 -20.17
C ASP A 26 -3.04 12.88 -19.32
N TYR A 27 -1.88 13.19 -18.75
CA TYR A 27 -1.65 14.43 -18.01
C TYR A 27 -1.52 15.68 -18.91
N LYS A 28 -1.17 15.52 -20.21
CA LYS A 28 -0.73 16.64 -21.07
C LYS A 28 -1.80 17.71 -21.29
N ALA A 29 -3.08 17.33 -21.27
CA ALA A 29 -4.19 18.27 -21.39
C ALA A 29 -4.46 19.06 -20.10
N LEU A 30 -3.87 18.64 -18.97
CA LEU A 30 -4.20 19.15 -17.64
C LEU A 30 -3.13 20.12 -17.12
N TYR A 31 -1.86 19.79 -17.34
CA TYR A 31 -0.74 20.62 -16.89
C TYR A 31 0.55 20.32 -17.65
N GLN A 32 1.46 21.29 -17.60
CA GLN A 32 2.86 21.10 -18.00
C GLN A 32 3.65 20.51 -16.83
N ILE A 33 4.71 19.74 -17.12
CA ILE A 33 5.60 19.18 -16.09
C ILE A 33 6.54 20.26 -15.60
N ASN A 34 6.02 21.11 -14.72
CA ASN A 34 6.78 22.02 -13.90
C ASN A 34 6.04 22.26 -12.59
N THR A 35 6.78 22.56 -11.52
CA THR A 35 6.24 22.67 -10.16
C THR A 35 5.05 23.62 -10.07
N LYS A 36 5.10 24.77 -10.73
CA LYS A 36 4.05 25.79 -10.67
C LYS A 36 2.75 25.33 -11.31
N ALA A 37 2.81 24.71 -12.49
CA ALA A 37 1.63 24.21 -13.20
C ALA A 37 0.97 23.07 -12.41
N ILE A 38 1.77 22.14 -11.87
CA ILE A 38 1.24 21.02 -11.11
C ILE A 38 0.70 21.47 -9.74
N GLU A 39 1.37 22.41 -9.06
CA GLU A 39 0.84 23.01 -7.84
C GLU A 39 -0.51 23.66 -8.09
N ASN A 40 -0.65 24.45 -9.15
CA ASN A 40 -1.92 25.04 -9.53
C ASN A 40 -2.99 23.98 -9.80
N TYR A 41 -2.64 22.89 -10.51
CA TYR A 41 -3.55 21.78 -10.76
C TYR A 41 -4.03 21.12 -9.45
N ILE A 42 -3.10 20.83 -8.51
CA ILE A 42 -3.47 20.27 -7.19
C ILE A 42 -4.41 21.23 -6.45
N LEU A 43 -4.12 22.53 -6.44
CA LEU A 43 -4.87 23.53 -5.68
C LEU A 43 -6.23 23.85 -6.27
N THR A 44 -6.40 23.75 -7.59
CA THR A 44 -7.64 24.15 -8.28
C THR A 44 -8.52 22.96 -8.67
N GLN A 45 -7.93 21.81 -9.00
CA GLN A 45 -8.65 20.65 -9.54
C GLN A 45 -8.74 19.48 -8.55
N LEU A 46 -7.70 19.24 -7.74
CA LEU A 46 -7.65 18.05 -6.89
C LEU A 46 -8.14 18.27 -5.46
N ARG A 47 -8.25 19.51 -4.97
CA ARG A 47 -8.69 19.77 -3.59
C ARG A 47 -10.08 19.21 -3.32
N GLY A 48 -10.24 18.51 -2.21
CA GLY A 48 -11.50 17.89 -1.85
C GLY A 48 -11.33 16.78 -0.82
N MET A 49 -12.44 16.13 -0.51
CA MET A 49 -12.50 14.93 0.34
C MET A 49 -12.79 13.73 -0.56
N TYR A 50 -11.97 12.69 -0.42
CA TYR A 50 -12.09 11.44 -1.15
C TYR A 50 -12.27 10.29 -0.16
N ILE A 51 -13.09 9.31 -0.52
CA ILE A 51 -13.36 8.15 0.31
C ILE A 51 -12.59 6.96 -0.27
N ASN A 52 -11.72 6.37 0.53
CA ASN A 52 -11.12 5.09 0.16
C ASN A 52 -12.16 3.97 0.26
N LYS A 53 -12.41 3.24 -0.83
CA LYS A 53 -13.45 2.22 -0.91
C LYS A 53 -13.13 0.96 -0.09
N ASP A 54 -11.86 0.71 0.18
CA ASP A 54 -11.43 -0.45 0.97
C ASP A 54 -11.61 -0.24 2.48
N SER A 55 -11.22 0.93 3.00
CA SER A 55 -11.22 1.22 4.44
C SER A 55 -12.33 2.17 4.90
N GLY A 56 -13.01 2.88 3.99
CA GLY A 56 -13.96 3.94 4.31
C GLY A 56 -13.32 5.23 4.83
N HIS A 57 -11.99 5.33 4.84
CA HIS A 57 -11.27 6.51 5.32
C HIS A 57 -11.52 7.73 4.45
N ARG A 58 -11.67 8.91 5.09
CA ARG A 58 -11.91 10.20 4.43
C ARG A 58 -10.59 10.95 4.29
N ILE A 59 -9.99 10.89 3.12
CA ILE A 59 -8.68 11.48 2.83
C ILE A 59 -8.88 12.82 2.13
N HIS A 60 -8.32 13.87 2.71
CA HIS A 60 -8.45 15.23 2.20
C HIS A 60 -7.21 15.64 1.40
N ILE A 61 -7.44 16.14 0.19
CA ILE A 61 -6.43 16.88 -0.56
C ILE A 61 -6.57 18.36 -0.19
N THR A 62 -5.55 18.88 0.49
CA THR A 62 -5.52 20.26 1.00
C THR A 62 -4.37 21.03 0.39
N ARG A 63 -4.25 22.32 0.71
CA ARG A 63 -3.05 23.11 0.35
C ARG A 63 -1.75 22.48 0.86
N LYS A 64 -1.80 21.77 2.01
CA LYS A 64 -0.62 21.07 2.56
C LYS A 64 -0.20 19.86 1.72
N SER A 65 -1.09 19.32 0.88
CA SER A 65 -0.85 18.16 0.02
C SER A 65 0.07 18.46 -1.17
N VAL A 66 0.26 19.74 -1.52
CA VAL A 66 1.27 20.20 -2.52
C VAL A 66 2.67 19.71 -2.20
N LYS A 67 2.94 19.35 -0.93
CA LYS A 67 4.20 18.75 -0.51
C LYS A 67 4.59 17.51 -1.32
N VAL A 68 3.63 16.76 -1.89
CA VAL A 68 3.89 15.61 -2.78
C VAL A 68 4.86 15.95 -3.92
N LEU A 69 4.85 17.19 -4.42
CA LEU A 69 5.75 17.64 -5.48
C LEU A 69 7.23 17.62 -5.09
N HIS A 70 7.52 17.76 -3.80
CA HIS A 70 8.90 17.91 -3.31
C HIS A 70 9.56 16.59 -2.95
N HIS A 71 8.79 15.50 -2.85
CA HIS A 71 9.30 14.21 -2.39
C HIS A 71 10.09 13.45 -3.47
N ASP A 72 9.76 13.66 -4.74
CA ASP A 72 10.45 13.06 -5.89
C ASP A 72 10.39 14.01 -7.10
N ALA A 73 10.77 15.27 -6.88
CA ALA A 73 10.57 16.37 -7.82
C ALA A 73 11.29 16.18 -9.18
N GLU A 74 12.32 15.35 -9.22
CA GLU A 74 13.10 15.04 -10.42
C GLU A 74 12.55 13.80 -11.17
N ASN A 75 11.63 13.05 -10.55
CA ASN A 75 11.05 11.86 -11.14
C ASN A 75 9.85 12.23 -12.01
N GLU A 76 10.04 12.18 -13.32
CA GLU A 76 9.00 12.50 -14.29
C GLU A 76 7.76 11.60 -14.16
N ILE A 77 7.94 10.31 -13.85
CA ILE A 77 6.83 9.36 -13.63
C ILE A 77 5.98 9.81 -12.44
N HIS A 78 6.65 10.21 -11.34
CA HIS A 78 5.99 10.74 -10.15
C HIS A 78 5.15 11.97 -10.49
N LEU A 79 5.75 12.97 -11.15
CA LEU A 79 5.05 14.20 -11.55
C LEU A 79 3.86 13.95 -12.48
N LYS A 80 3.97 12.99 -13.40
CA LYS A 80 2.87 12.61 -14.30
C LYS A 80 1.75 11.89 -13.56
N SER A 81 2.08 11.07 -12.56
CA SER A 81 1.10 10.28 -11.82
C SER A 81 0.22 11.10 -10.87
N ILE A 82 0.48 12.41 -10.69
CA ILE A 82 -0.32 13.30 -9.84
C ILE A 82 -1.78 13.40 -10.30
N VAL A 83 -2.05 13.31 -11.60
CA VAL A 83 -3.42 13.21 -12.12
C VAL A 83 -4.20 12.03 -11.53
N LEU A 84 -3.51 10.95 -11.15
CA LEU A 84 -4.13 9.74 -10.63
C LEU A 84 -4.46 9.80 -9.15
N ILE A 85 -4.04 10.84 -8.41
CA ILE A 85 -4.20 10.88 -6.95
C ILE A 85 -5.65 10.59 -6.51
N PRO A 86 -6.70 11.19 -7.11
CA PRO A 86 -8.09 10.85 -6.77
C PRO A 86 -8.39 9.36 -6.93
N THR A 87 -8.11 8.80 -8.10
CA THR A 87 -8.39 7.39 -8.43
C THR A 87 -7.57 6.43 -7.56
N MET A 88 -6.31 6.79 -7.24
CA MET A 88 -5.47 6.02 -6.35
C MET A 88 -6.02 6.03 -4.92
N ILE A 89 -6.42 7.19 -4.40
CA ILE A 89 -7.04 7.29 -3.06
C ILE A 89 -8.28 6.41 -2.96
N GLU A 90 -9.15 6.45 -3.97
CA GLU A 90 -10.40 5.68 -3.94
C GLU A 90 -10.20 4.17 -3.94
N ASN A 91 -9.24 3.66 -4.70
CA ASN A 91 -9.17 2.22 -5.01
C ASN A 91 -8.01 1.48 -4.32
N ALA A 92 -7.09 2.19 -3.65
CA ALA A 92 -5.97 1.56 -2.97
C ALA A 92 -6.40 0.74 -1.76
N ILE A 93 -5.65 -0.31 -1.45
CA ILE A 93 -5.89 -1.18 -0.28
C ILE A 93 -5.15 -0.62 0.93
N PHE A 94 -5.83 -0.49 2.06
CA PHE A 94 -5.21 -0.09 3.30
C PHE A 94 -4.31 -1.21 3.85
N ILE A 95 -3.05 -0.88 4.13
CA ILE A 95 -2.04 -1.86 4.58
C ILE A 95 -1.49 -1.58 5.98
N GLY A 96 -1.94 -0.49 6.63
CA GLY A 96 -1.65 -0.27 8.03
C GLY A 96 -1.41 1.19 8.41
N GLU A 97 -1.30 1.41 9.71
CA GLU A 97 -1.05 2.71 10.34
C GLU A 97 0.16 2.60 11.27
N MET A 98 0.98 3.65 11.31
CA MET A 98 2.13 3.72 12.20
C MET A 98 2.26 5.10 12.82
N CYS A 99 2.54 5.16 14.12
CA CYS A 99 2.80 6.40 14.85
C CYS A 99 3.97 7.18 14.23
N ASN A 100 3.91 8.50 14.33
CA ASN A 100 4.99 9.37 13.91
C ASN A 100 6.12 9.37 14.96
N GLU A 101 7.11 8.51 14.77
CA GLU A 101 8.28 8.34 15.66
C GLU A 101 9.08 9.63 15.87
N LYS A 102 9.03 10.58 14.92
CA LYS A 102 9.78 11.84 15.02
C LYS A 102 9.10 12.89 15.91
N ALA A 103 7.90 12.61 16.43
CA ALA A 103 7.10 13.47 17.32
C ALA A 103 6.99 14.95 16.87
N LYS A 104 7.23 15.25 15.58
CA LYS A 104 7.04 16.60 15.04
C LYS A 104 5.54 16.89 15.07
N HIS A 105 5.15 18.08 15.52
CA HIS A 105 3.74 18.55 15.66
C HIS A 105 2.88 18.53 14.38
N LYS A 106 3.32 17.89 13.29
CA LYS A 106 2.61 17.86 12.00
C LYS A 106 1.55 16.76 11.92
N PHE A 107 1.90 15.52 12.28
CA PHE A 107 1.00 14.36 12.24
C PHE A 107 1.25 13.45 13.44
N ASP A 108 0.20 12.83 13.95
CA ASP A 108 0.25 11.88 15.07
C ASP A 108 0.63 10.49 14.56
N SER A 109 0.11 10.11 13.39
CA SER A 109 0.41 8.87 12.69
C SER A 109 0.38 9.04 11.17
N PHE A 110 0.80 7.99 10.47
CA PHE A 110 0.69 7.86 9.02
C PHE A 110 -0.02 6.57 8.66
N ARG A 111 -0.97 6.67 7.73
CA ARG A 111 -1.67 5.54 7.10
C ARG A 111 -1.07 5.26 5.73
N TYR A 112 -0.95 3.98 5.42
CA TYR A 112 -0.30 3.50 4.21
C TYR A 112 -1.30 2.68 3.40
N TYR A 113 -1.27 2.90 2.09
CA TYR A 113 -2.12 2.20 1.14
C TYR A 113 -1.28 1.70 -0.04
N ILE A 114 -1.76 0.66 -0.72
CA ILE A 114 -1.10 0.07 -1.88
C ILE A 114 -2.06 -0.08 -3.05
N ILE A 115 -1.59 0.21 -4.27
CA ILE A 115 -2.34 -0.04 -5.50
C ILE A 115 -1.39 -0.42 -6.63
N GLY A 116 -1.87 -1.25 -7.57
CA GLY A 116 -1.17 -1.50 -8.82
C GLY A 116 -1.64 -0.51 -9.89
N ILE A 117 -0.71 0.09 -10.61
CA ILE A 117 -1.02 0.88 -11.79
C ILE A 117 -0.16 0.40 -12.96
N GLN A 118 -0.63 0.66 -14.17
CA GLN A 118 0.10 0.40 -15.39
C GLN A 118 0.16 1.67 -16.21
N ILE A 119 1.36 2.08 -16.62
CA ILE A 119 1.58 3.26 -17.43
C ILE A 119 2.31 2.84 -18.70
N ASP A 120 1.69 3.01 -19.86
CA ASP A 120 2.24 2.55 -21.16
C ASP A 120 2.74 1.09 -21.12
N ASN A 121 1.91 0.19 -20.56
CA ASN A 121 2.22 -1.23 -20.38
C ASN A 121 3.38 -1.55 -19.41
N ILE A 122 3.87 -0.57 -18.66
CA ILE A 122 4.84 -0.77 -17.59
C ILE A 122 4.10 -0.82 -16.27
N ASP A 123 4.26 -1.91 -15.53
CA ASP A 123 3.62 -2.10 -14.24
C ASP A 123 4.38 -1.39 -13.10
N TYR A 124 3.60 -0.73 -12.25
CA TYR A 124 4.08 -0.09 -11.04
C TYR A 124 3.22 -0.50 -9.85
N THR A 125 3.88 -0.65 -8.70
CA THR A 125 3.25 -0.72 -7.40
C THR A 125 3.41 0.62 -6.72
N VAL A 126 2.29 1.25 -6.38
CA VAL A 126 2.25 2.56 -5.73
C VAL A 126 1.97 2.39 -4.25
N LYS A 127 2.77 3.04 -3.40
CA LYS A 127 2.46 3.25 -1.99
C LYS A 127 1.94 4.66 -1.79
N LEU A 128 0.74 4.81 -1.22
CA LEU A 128 0.21 6.10 -0.80
C LEU A 128 0.44 6.33 0.70
N VAL A 129 0.64 7.58 1.08
CA VAL A 129 0.78 8.01 2.47
C VAL A 129 -0.25 9.10 2.77
N ALA A 130 -1.05 8.87 3.81
CA ALA A 130 -1.91 9.89 4.41
C ALA A 130 -1.43 10.19 5.83
N GLY A 131 -1.26 11.47 6.16
CA GLY A 131 -0.96 11.91 7.52
C GLY A 131 -2.23 12.08 8.33
N VAL A 132 -2.22 11.61 9.58
CA VAL A 132 -3.36 11.68 10.50
C VAL A 132 -3.06 12.71 11.59
N LYS A 133 -3.88 13.76 11.64
CA LYS A 133 -3.96 14.72 12.76
C LYS A 133 -5.28 15.47 12.64
N GLY A 134 -6.26 15.09 13.45
CA GLY A 134 -7.65 15.44 13.17
C GLY A 134 -8.13 14.74 11.89
N GLN A 135 -8.39 15.48 10.82
CA GLN A 135 -8.76 14.91 9.52
C GLN A 135 -7.53 14.35 8.79
N GLU A 136 -7.71 13.20 8.13
CA GLU A 136 -6.65 12.60 7.32
C GLU A 136 -6.34 13.46 6.11
N CYS A 137 -5.06 13.74 5.89
CA CYS A 137 -4.58 14.55 4.79
C CYS A 137 -3.68 13.73 3.88
N TYR A 138 -3.94 13.77 2.57
CA TYR A 138 -3.05 13.20 1.58
C TYR A 138 -1.66 13.85 1.69
N TYR A 139 -0.62 13.02 1.77
CA TYR A 139 0.74 13.47 2.06
C TYR A 139 1.71 13.21 0.91
N ASP A 140 1.78 11.97 0.44
CA ASP A 140 2.81 11.55 -0.52
C ASP A 140 2.40 10.25 -1.26
N HIS A 141 3.08 9.97 -2.37
CA HIS A 141 3.09 8.65 -2.99
C HIS A 141 4.46 8.32 -3.59
N SER A 142 4.75 7.04 -3.72
CA SER A 142 5.97 6.54 -4.36
C SER A 142 5.63 5.39 -5.30
N LEU A 143 6.28 5.37 -6.46
CA LEU A 143 6.10 4.33 -7.47
C LEU A 143 7.33 3.41 -7.49
N THR A 144 7.10 2.11 -7.36
CA THR A 144 8.12 1.09 -7.64
C THR A 144 7.76 0.40 -8.94
N GLN A 145 8.69 0.32 -9.89
CA GLN A 145 8.51 -0.41 -11.14
C GLN A 145 8.60 -1.92 -10.90
N ILE A 146 7.55 -2.47 -10.33
CA ILE A 146 7.33 -3.90 -10.10
C ILE A 146 5.82 -4.12 -10.11
N GLN A 147 5.39 -5.22 -10.72
CA GLN A 147 4.01 -5.63 -10.68
C GLN A 147 3.64 -6.04 -9.23
N LYS A 148 2.45 -5.65 -8.79
CA LYS A 148 2.04 -5.78 -7.38
C LYS A 148 2.01 -7.22 -6.87
N ASN A 149 1.55 -8.17 -7.68
CA ASN A 149 1.56 -9.59 -7.33
C ASN A 149 2.99 -10.14 -7.32
N ASP A 150 3.86 -9.72 -8.25
CA ASP A 150 5.28 -10.09 -8.21
C ASP A 150 5.94 -9.62 -6.90
N LEU A 151 5.62 -8.40 -6.43
CA LEU A 151 6.08 -7.91 -5.13
C LEU A 151 5.57 -8.79 -3.98
N ILE A 152 4.31 -9.20 -4.03
CA ILE A 152 3.70 -10.08 -3.01
C ILE A 152 4.34 -11.47 -3.03
N ASP A 153 4.60 -12.03 -4.21
CA ASP A 153 5.20 -13.35 -4.36
C ASP A 153 6.66 -13.34 -3.90
N GLN A 154 7.41 -12.26 -4.19
CA GLN A 154 8.73 -12.07 -3.62
C GLN A 154 8.71 -11.98 -2.09
N MET A 155 7.70 -11.34 -1.49
CA MET A 155 7.53 -11.31 -0.03
C MET A 155 7.22 -12.70 0.54
N ASP A 156 6.38 -13.50 -0.12
CA ASP A 156 6.09 -14.89 0.28
C ASP A 156 7.38 -15.73 0.29
N LEU A 157 8.23 -15.61 -0.74
CA LEU A 157 9.50 -16.34 -0.84
C LEU A 157 10.51 -15.98 0.25
N VAL A 158 10.62 -14.69 0.60
CA VAL A 158 11.49 -14.24 1.72
C VAL A 158 11.00 -14.80 3.05
N ASN A 159 9.69 -14.77 3.30
CA ASN A 159 9.13 -15.26 4.56
C ASN A 159 9.20 -16.77 4.71
N ALA A 160 9.15 -17.52 3.59
CA ALA A 160 9.36 -18.96 3.59
C ALA A 160 10.82 -19.39 3.86
N GLN A 161 11.75 -18.44 4.05
CA GLN A 161 13.19 -18.69 4.19
C GLN A 161 13.81 -19.42 2.99
N VAL A 162 13.16 -19.38 1.83
CA VAL A 162 13.59 -20.07 0.60
C VAL A 162 14.61 -19.22 -0.17
N TYR A 163 14.68 -17.91 0.09
CA TYR A 163 15.57 -16.96 -0.59
C TYR A 163 16.33 -16.05 0.38
N ASP A 164 17.57 -15.69 0.03
CA ASP A 164 18.36 -14.69 0.75
C ASP A 164 17.69 -13.30 0.69
N HIS A 165 17.48 -12.69 1.87
CA HIS A 165 16.83 -11.40 2.08
C HIS A 165 17.46 -10.27 1.23
N LYS A 166 18.73 -10.41 0.83
CA LYS A 166 19.44 -9.46 -0.02
C LYS A 166 18.90 -9.36 -1.46
N ILE A 167 18.31 -10.42 -2.02
CA ILE A 167 17.91 -10.44 -3.44
C ILE A 167 16.57 -9.72 -3.64
N VAL A 168 15.59 -9.93 -2.76
CA VAL A 168 14.24 -9.31 -2.85
C VAL A 168 14.23 -7.83 -2.46
N CYS A 169 15.13 -7.41 -1.56
CA CYS A 169 15.27 -5.99 -1.20
C CYS A 169 15.86 -5.09 -2.29
N SER A 170 16.33 -5.65 -3.42
CA SER A 170 16.84 -4.86 -4.55
C SER A 170 15.74 -4.37 -5.50
N ALA A 171 14.56 -5.01 -5.48
CA ALA A 171 13.48 -4.74 -6.42
C ALA A 171 12.63 -3.50 -6.08
N SER A 172 12.62 -3.06 -4.82
CA SER A 172 11.95 -1.82 -4.41
C SER A 172 12.86 -0.91 -3.59
N LYS A 173 13.01 0.34 -4.05
CA LYS A 173 13.68 1.40 -3.28
C LYS A 173 12.88 1.82 -2.05
N ASP A 174 11.61 1.40 -1.92
CA ASP A 174 10.71 1.79 -0.85
C ASP A 174 10.83 0.89 0.39
N LYS A 175 11.85 1.16 1.21
CA LYS A 175 12.10 0.42 2.46
C LYS A 175 10.90 0.41 3.42
N ARG A 176 10.05 1.43 3.39
CA ARG A 176 8.88 1.52 4.28
C ARG A 176 7.77 0.59 3.81
N LEU A 177 7.50 0.54 2.49
CA LEU A 177 6.57 -0.42 1.91
C LEU A 177 6.97 -1.84 2.27
N LEU A 178 8.25 -2.19 2.02
CA LEU A 178 8.78 -3.52 2.31
C LEU A 178 8.62 -3.89 3.78
N SER A 179 8.95 -2.97 4.70
CA SER A 179 8.82 -3.20 6.15
C SER A 179 7.36 -3.48 6.57
N ILE A 180 6.39 -2.76 6.01
CA ILE A 180 4.96 -2.97 6.31
C ILE A 180 4.51 -4.33 5.78
N LEU A 181 4.82 -4.66 4.52
CA LEU A 181 4.48 -5.95 3.93
C LEU A 181 5.12 -7.10 4.71
N GLN A 182 6.40 -7.03 5.05
CA GLN A 182 7.07 -8.05 5.86
C GLN A 182 6.36 -8.30 7.20
N LYS A 183 5.88 -7.25 7.88
CA LYS A 183 5.12 -7.41 9.14
C LYS A 183 3.79 -8.14 8.92
N ILE A 184 3.07 -7.82 7.84
CA ILE A 184 1.79 -8.48 7.48
C ILE A 184 2.02 -9.98 7.24
N PHE A 185 3.07 -10.33 6.50
CA PHE A 185 3.36 -11.72 6.15
C PHE A 185 3.91 -12.53 7.33
N LYS A 186 4.77 -11.95 8.18
CA LYS A 186 5.26 -12.63 9.40
C LYS A 186 4.12 -13.05 10.32
N LYS A 187 3.14 -12.16 10.53
CA LYS A 187 1.95 -12.49 11.32
C LYS A 187 1.11 -13.60 10.69
N THR A 188 0.94 -13.53 9.37
CA THR A 188 0.23 -14.56 8.58
C THR A 188 0.84 -15.96 8.76
N HIS A 189 2.17 -16.08 8.79
CA HIS A 189 2.86 -17.37 8.95
C HIS A 189 2.90 -17.91 10.38
N ALA A 190 3.05 -17.04 11.38
CA ALA A 190 3.02 -17.45 12.79
C ALA A 190 1.74 -18.23 13.13
N GLU A 191 0.61 -17.84 12.53
CA GLU A 191 -0.70 -18.46 12.77
C GLU A 191 -0.93 -19.76 12.01
N LYS A 192 -0.32 -19.94 10.83
CA LYS A 192 -0.35 -21.24 10.14
C LYS A 192 0.30 -22.32 10.99
N ASN A 193 1.39 -21.98 11.68
CA ASN A 193 2.10 -22.92 12.56
C ASN A 193 1.31 -23.23 13.83
N THR A 194 0.62 -22.27 14.45
CA THR A 194 -0.20 -22.53 15.65
C THR A 194 -1.45 -23.36 15.35
N ASN A 195 -2.11 -23.14 14.21
CA ASN A 195 -3.28 -23.93 13.80
C ASN A 195 -2.94 -25.38 13.40
N THR A 196 -1.70 -25.68 13.00
CA THR A 196 -1.26 -27.07 12.74
C THR A 196 -0.97 -27.88 14.00
N LEU A 197 -0.71 -27.24 15.16
CA LEU A 197 -0.49 -27.96 16.44
C LEU A 197 -1.79 -28.35 17.15
N ALA A 198 -2.93 -27.78 16.78
CA ALA A 198 -4.24 -28.16 17.30
C ALA A 198 -4.88 -29.30 16.46
N LYS A 199 -4.24 -30.47 16.40
CA LYS A 199 -4.93 -31.71 16.00
C LYS A 199 -5.40 -32.45 17.27
N PRO A 200 -6.65 -32.94 17.33
CA PRO A 200 -7.16 -33.59 18.53
C PRO A 200 -6.39 -34.90 18.76
N SER A 201 -5.93 -35.10 20.00
CA SER A 201 -5.47 -36.38 20.49
C SER A 201 -6.59 -37.41 20.32
N LYS A 202 -6.29 -38.53 19.66
CA LYS A 202 -7.20 -39.68 19.61
C LYS A 202 -7.46 -40.12 21.05
N SER A 203 -8.70 -39.97 21.52
CA SER A 203 -9.16 -40.62 22.75
C SER A 203 -9.25 -42.12 22.49
N SER A 204 -8.36 -42.90 23.09
CA SER A 204 -8.46 -44.35 23.15
C SER A 204 -9.57 -44.72 24.14
N SER A 205 -10.73 -45.11 23.64
CA SER A 205 -11.75 -45.79 24.44
C SER A 205 -11.31 -47.24 24.67
N HIS A 206 -10.77 -47.53 25.86
CA HIS A 206 -10.67 -48.91 26.35
C HIS A 206 -12.08 -49.40 26.68
N THR A 207 -12.51 -50.42 25.96
CA THR A 207 -13.69 -51.23 26.26
C THR A 207 -13.25 -52.32 27.24
N THR A 208 -13.76 -52.29 28.47
CA THR A 208 -13.74 -53.45 29.38
C THR A 208 -14.93 -54.34 29.05
N ALA A 209 -14.65 -55.57 28.62
CA ALA A 209 -15.63 -56.64 28.53
C ALA A 209 -15.79 -57.32 29.90
N PHE A 210 -17.02 -57.67 30.23
CA PHE A 210 -17.41 -58.54 31.35
C PHE A 210 -17.04 -59.99 31.07
#